data_AF-X6NTB9-F1
#
_entry.id   AF-X6NTB9-F1
#
_cell.length_a   1.000
_cell.length_b   1.000
_cell.length_c   1.000
_cell.angle_alpha   90.00
_cell.angle_beta   90.00
_cell.angle_gamma   90.00
#
_symmetry.space_group_name_H-M   'P 1'
#
loop_
_entity.id
_entity.type
_entity.pdbx_description
1 polymer ?
#
loop_
_entity_poly.entity_id
_entity_poly.type
_entity_poly.pdbx_seq_one_letter_code
_entity_poly.pdbx_strand_id
1 'polypeptide(L)'
;AGNHEYYTSEYYHVGELIGKVCAKFKNVHFLQCNTIEFPDLLPNIKIAGCTLWMTLDEKLRAQALKEIDDYSMIEVQKSKEEIDHQSSEEPDAELPKADKERRYLTVEDTERFHNEHVTWLMNELDQLQSENLKRQDDEEKQKQLMILTHHPPTDYPSADTASSLLSCNHLEHLFQYPVCAWFFGHTRHNIEYIVQSASADTTSSTKQKEWNTVIASNKQGHLHPKITENYRTDKALHFLCNLLTTLAKLLPTKRLTPFLL
;
A
#
# COMPACT_ATOMS: atom_id res chain seq x y z
N ALA A 1 -6.89 -3.25 -0.43
CA ALA A 1 -7.70 -3.22 -1.66
C ALA A 1 -7.10 -2.19 -2.60
N GLY A 2 -7.43 -2.22 -3.89
CA GLY A 2 -7.09 -1.15 -4.82
C GLY A 2 -8.26 -0.20 -5.08
N ASN A 3 -8.03 0.82 -5.91
CA ASN A 3 -9.05 1.81 -6.28
C ASN A 3 -10.28 1.17 -6.96
N HIS A 4 -10.07 0.19 -7.83
CA HIS A 4 -11.14 -0.48 -8.58
C HIS A 4 -12.13 -1.24 -7.70
N GLU A 5 -11.72 -1.71 -6.52
CA GLU A 5 -12.63 -2.34 -5.57
C GLU A 5 -13.70 -1.36 -5.04
N TYR A 6 -13.45 -0.05 -5.09
CA TYR A 6 -14.35 1.00 -4.63
C TYR A 6 -15.25 1.59 -5.72
N TYR A 7 -15.07 1.19 -6.98
CA TYR A 7 -15.84 1.76 -8.08
C TYR A 7 -17.34 1.47 -7.93
N THR A 8 -18.16 2.43 -8.35
CA THR A 8 -19.63 2.41 -8.31
C THR A 8 -20.23 2.29 -6.91
N SER A 9 -19.47 2.70 -5.89
CA SER A 9 -19.86 2.51 -4.49
C SER A 9 -19.21 3.53 -3.56
N GLU A 10 -19.76 3.61 -2.35
CA GLU A 10 -19.26 4.49 -1.29
C GLU A 10 -18.03 3.87 -0.61
N TYR A 11 -16.95 4.66 -0.50
CA TYR A 11 -15.62 4.23 -0.09
C TYR A 11 -15.61 3.46 1.24
N TYR A 12 -16.19 4.03 2.31
CA TYR A 12 -16.15 3.43 3.63
C TYR A 12 -17.02 2.17 3.69
N HIS A 13 -18.21 2.21 3.09
CA HIS A 13 -19.12 1.08 3.00
C HIS A 13 -18.47 -0.13 2.32
N VAL A 14 -17.78 0.08 1.19
CA VAL A 14 -17.05 -0.98 0.49
C VAL A 14 -15.96 -1.57 1.37
N GLY A 15 -15.18 -0.73 2.07
CA GLY A 15 -14.16 -1.19 3.02
C GLY A 15 -14.73 -2.14 4.07
N GLU A 16 -15.88 -1.79 4.66
CA GLU A 16 -16.58 -2.67 5.60
C GLU A 16 -17.04 -3.99 4.96
N LEU A 17 -17.58 -3.94 3.74
CA LEU A 17 -18.05 -5.13 3.03
C LEU A 17 -16.89 -6.09 2.72
N ILE A 18 -15.76 -5.57 2.24
CA ILE A 18 -14.55 -6.39 2.00
C ILE A 18 -14.12 -7.03 3.32
N GLY A 19 -14.04 -6.27 4.41
CA GLY A 19 -13.73 -6.80 5.74
C GLY A 19 -14.67 -7.93 6.16
N LYS A 20 -15.98 -7.75 6.00
CA LYS A 20 -17.01 -8.77 6.30
C LYS A 20 -16.86 -10.02 5.44
N VAL A 21 -16.46 -9.88 4.18
CA VAL A 21 -16.22 -11.02 3.28
C VAL A 21 -14.95 -11.76 3.68
N CYS A 22 -13.83 -11.06 3.86
CA CYS A 22 -12.55 -11.66 4.25
C CYS A 22 -12.66 -12.40 5.59
N ALA A 23 -13.41 -11.87 6.57
CA ALA A 23 -13.64 -12.52 7.86
C ALA A 23 -14.28 -13.91 7.77
N LYS A 24 -14.90 -14.28 6.63
CA LYS A 24 -15.43 -15.62 6.38
C LYS A 24 -14.35 -16.67 6.08
N PHE A 25 -13.12 -16.23 5.80
CA PHE A 25 -12.02 -17.10 5.38
C PHE A 25 -10.82 -16.92 6.30
N LYS A 26 -10.38 -18.01 6.96
CA LYS A 26 -9.27 -17.96 7.94
C LYS A 26 -7.92 -17.57 7.33
N ASN A 27 -7.76 -17.79 6.04
CA ASN A 27 -6.53 -17.59 5.27
C ASN A 27 -6.58 -16.34 4.39
N VAL A 28 -7.55 -15.45 4.59
CA VAL A 28 -7.66 -14.19 3.84
C VAL A 28 -7.69 -13.04 4.84
N HIS A 29 -6.76 -12.11 4.70
CA HIS A 29 -6.61 -10.97 5.59
C HIS A 29 -6.82 -9.68 4.80
N PHE A 30 -7.77 -8.86 5.24
CA PHE A 30 -7.96 -7.52 4.69
C PHE A 30 -7.11 -6.52 5.48
N LEU A 31 -6.07 -6.02 4.83
CA LEU A 31 -5.15 -5.03 5.40
C LEU A 31 -5.51 -3.64 4.84
N GLN A 32 -6.34 -2.91 5.59
CA GLN A 32 -6.65 -1.51 5.36
C GLN A 32 -6.32 -0.73 6.63
N CYS A 33 -5.10 -0.16 6.66
CA CYS A 33 -4.52 0.40 7.87
C CYS A 33 -4.49 -0.63 9.01
N ASN A 34 -4.04 -1.84 8.69
CA ASN A 34 -3.93 -2.92 9.65
C ASN A 34 -2.64 -3.71 9.43
N THR A 35 -2.26 -4.49 10.43
CA THR A 35 -1.05 -5.31 10.40
C THR A 35 -1.34 -6.76 10.74
N ILE A 36 -0.44 -7.66 10.32
CA ILE A 36 -0.49 -9.08 10.63
C ILE A 36 0.94 -9.64 10.76
N GLU A 37 1.08 -10.67 11.58
CA GLU A 37 2.32 -11.42 11.77
C GLU A 37 2.05 -12.91 11.56
N PHE A 38 3.05 -13.62 11.01
CA PHE A 38 3.03 -15.08 10.87
C PHE A 38 4.28 -15.66 11.51
N PRO A 39 4.36 -15.76 12.85
CA PRO A 39 5.61 -16.11 13.55
C PRO A 39 6.23 -17.43 13.11
N ASP A 40 5.40 -18.41 12.70
CA ASP A 40 5.84 -19.74 12.27
C ASP A 40 6.38 -19.77 10.83
N LEU A 41 5.98 -18.82 9.97
CA LEU A 41 6.33 -18.77 8.54
C LEU A 41 7.34 -17.67 8.23
N LEU A 42 7.14 -16.50 8.84
CA LEU A 42 7.93 -15.29 8.65
C LEU A 42 8.29 -14.75 10.05
N PRO A 43 9.20 -15.42 10.77
CA PRO A 43 9.61 -14.97 12.09
C PRO A 43 10.18 -13.55 11.99
N ASN A 44 9.80 -12.72 12.95
CA ASN A 44 10.23 -11.31 13.04
C ASN A 44 9.78 -10.41 11.87
N ILE A 45 8.84 -10.82 11.02
CA ILE A 45 8.26 -9.92 10.00
C ILE A 45 6.85 -9.54 10.41
N LYS A 46 6.63 -8.23 10.50
CA LYS A 46 5.31 -7.62 10.58
C LYS A 46 4.92 -7.15 9.19
N ILE A 47 3.71 -7.50 8.75
CA ILE A 47 3.17 -7.10 7.47
C ILE A 47 2.15 -5.99 7.73
N ALA A 48 2.36 -4.81 7.16
CA ALA A 48 1.42 -3.70 7.18
C ALA A 48 0.78 -3.54 5.81
N GLY A 49 -0.51 -3.20 5.76
CA GLY A 49 -1.15 -2.90 4.48
C GLY A 49 -2.24 -1.85 4.55
N CYS A 50 -2.33 -1.07 3.48
CA CYS A 50 -3.37 -0.08 3.20
C CYS A 50 -3.44 0.19 1.69
N THR A 51 -4.51 0.85 1.20
CA THR A 51 -4.56 1.27 -0.21
C THR A 51 -3.41 2.24 -0.56
N LEU A 52 -3.07 3.11 0.40
CA LEU A 52 -2.17 4.25 0.26
C LEU A 52 -2.54 5.15 -0.94
N TRP A 53 -3.62 5.91 -0.81
CA TRP A 53 -4.03 6.89 -1.81
C TRP A 53 -2.93 7.91 -2.09
N MET A 54 -2.93 8.50 -3.28
CA MET A 54 -1.92 9.46 -3.72
C MET A 54 -2.19 10.88 -3.20
N THR A 55 -1.13 11.68 -3.13
CA THR A 55 -1.19 13.14 -3.10
C THR A 55 -0.89 13.69 -4.48
N LEU A 56 -1.51 14.82 -4.83
CA LEU A 56 -1.33 15.46 -6.13
C LEU A 56 -0.70 16.84 -5.96
N ASP A 57 0.29 17.16 -6.80
CA ASP A 57 0.73 18.55 -6.95
C ASP A 57 -0.45 19.39 -7.45
N GLU A 58 -0.61 20.60 -6.90
CA GLU A 58 -1.63 21.58 -7.30
C GLU A 58 -1.73 21.73 -8.82
N LYS A 59 -0.59 21.72 -9.52
CA LYS A 59 -0.51 21.86 -10.98
C LYS A 59 -1.14 20.69 -11.73
N LEU A 60 -1.22 19.52 -11.10
CA LEU A 60 -1.74 18.29 -11.68
C LEU A 60 -3.21 18.05 -11.35
N ARG A 61 -3.80 18.77 -10.39
CA ARG A 61 -5.18 18.56 -9.94
C ARG A 61 -6.21 18.63 -11.07
N ALA A 62 -6.15 19.66 -11.91
CA ALA A 62 -7.07 19.83 -13.02
C ALA A 62 -6.96 18.69 -14.07
N GLN A 63 -5.74 18.18 -14.29
CA GLN A 63 -5.52 17.03 -15.16
C GLN A 63 -6.06 15.75 -14.52
N ALA A 64 -5.79 15.55 -13.23
CA ALA A 64 -6.21 14.37 -12.48
C ALA A 64 -7.74 14.23 -12.47
N LEU A 65 -8.49 15.30 -12.23
CA LEU A 65 -9.96 15.31 -12.27
C LEU A 65 -10.53 14.89 -13.64
N LYS A 66 -9.76 15.08 -14.72
CA LYS A 66 -10.15 14.71 -16.08
C LYS A 66 -9.74 13.29 -16.46
N GLU A 67 -8.60 12.82 -15.95
CA GLU A 67 -7.94 11.60 -16.42
C GLU A 67 -8.06 10.41 -15.45
N ILE A 68 -8.34 10.65 -14.17
CA ILE A 68 -8.46 9.60 -13.16
C ILE A 68 -9.93 9.27 -12.93
N ASP A 69 -10.32 8.05 -13.32
CA ASP A 69 -11.69 7.55 -13.18
C ASP A 69 -12.20 7.58 -11.72
N ASP A 70 -11.30 7.46 -10.74
CA ASP A 70 -11.60 7.45 -9.30
C ASP A 70 -12.58 8.57 -8.91
N TYR A 71 -12.35 9.80 -9.39
CA TYR A 71 -13.16 10.99 -9.06
C TYR A 71 -14.56 11.01 -9.71
N SER A 72 -14.83 10.09 -10.62
CA SER A 72 -16.15 9.94 -11.27
C SER A 72 -16.86 8.63 -10.90
N MET A 73 -16.13 7.71 -10.27
CA MET A 73 -16.58 6.34 -10.04
C MET A 73 -16.70 5.99 -8.56
N ILE A 74 -16.03 6.72 -7.68
CA ILE A 74 -16.03 6.44 -6.24
C ILE A 74 -16.87 7.49 -5.53
N GLU A 75 -17.78 7.05 -4.67
CA GLU A 75 -18.58 7.91 -3.82
C GLU A 75 -17.96 8.03 -2.43
N VAL A 76 -18.21 9.14 -1.76
CA VAL A 76 -17.92 9.35 -0.34
C VAL A 76 -19.14 9.97 0.35
N GLN A 77 -19.25 9.76 1.66
CA GLN A 77 -20.23 10.48 2.47
C GLN A 77 -19.85 11.96 2.57
N LYS A 78 -20.86 12.83 2.44
CA LYS A 78 -20.71 14.26 2.71
C LYS A 78 -20.45 14.49 4.19
N SER A 79 -19.65 15.51 4.50
CA SER A 79 -19.51 16.02 5.85
C SER A 79 -20.83 16.64 6.32
N LYS A 80 -20.98 16.77 7.64
CA LYS A 80 -22.16 17.42 8.21
C LYS A 80 -22.31 18.86 7.74
N GLU A 81 -21.18 19.57 7.62
CA GLU A 81 -21.12 20.94 7.14
C GLU A 81 -21.58 21.04 5.68
N GLU A 82 -21.19 20.07 4.83
CA GLU A 82 -21.64 20.01 3.43
C GLU A 82 -23.16 19.80 3.33
N ILE A 83 -23.72 18.93 4.19
CA ILE A 83 -25.17 18.68 4.26
C ILE A 83 -25.91 19.93 4.73
N ASP A 84 -25.42 20.57 5.80
CA ASP A 84 -26.03 21.75 6.39
C ASP A 84 -26.03 22.94 5.41
N HIS A 85 -24.94 23.15 4.66
CA HIS A 85 -24.87 24.20 3.63
C HIS A 85 -25.86 23.97 2.47
N GLN A 86 -26.02 22.74 1.99
CA GLN A 86 -26.97 22.42 0.91
C GLN A 86 -28.44 22.59 1.33
N SER A 87 -28.76 22.44 2.62
CA SER A 87 -30.12 22.60 3.12
C SER A 87 -30.63 24.06 3.11
N SER A 88 -29.74 25.02 2.87
CA SER A 88 -30.05 26.46 2.83
C SER A 88 -30.37 27.00 1.43
N GLU A 89 -30.09 26.22 0.38
CA GLU A 89 -30.43 26.53 -1.00
C GLU A 89 -31.78 25.87 -1.37
N GLU A 90 -32.59 26.52 -2.21
CA GLU A 90 -34.04 26.27 -2.40
C GLU A 90 -34.46 24.79 -2.58
N PRO A 91 -35.70 24.44 -2.18
CA PRO A 91 -36.18 23.05 -2.16
C PRO A 91 -36.43 22.52 -3.57
N ASP A 92 -35.37 22.05 -4.22
CA ASP A 92 -35.51 21.25 -5.42
C ASP A 92 -36.02 19.84 -5.07
N ALA A 93 -36.76 19.27 -6.02
CA ALA A 93 -37.59 18.07 -5.94
C ALA A 93 -37.06 16.93 -5.03
N GLU A 94 -37.97 16.19 -4.39
CA GLU A 94 -37.74 15.06 -3.46
C GLU A 94 -36.75 13.99 -4.00
N LEU A 95 -35.46 14.29 -3.95
CA LEU A 95 -34.42 13.29 -4.14
C LEU A 95 -34.43 12.33 -2.94
N PRO A 96 -34.22 11.02 -3.16
CA PRO A 96 -34.06 10.04 -2.10
C PRO A 96 -33.01 10.52 -1.08
N LYS A 97 -33.28 10.29 0.21
CA LYS A 97 -32.38 10.72 1.30
C LYS A 97 -30.93 10.25 1.12
N ALA A 98 -30.74 9.04 0.57
CA ALA A 98 -29.42 8.47 0.29
C ALA A 98 -28.60 9.29 -0.73
N ASP A 99 -29.25 9.90 -1.72
CA ASP A 99 -28.58 10.73 -2.73
C ASP A 99 -28.16 12.10 -2.17
N LYS A 100 -28.84 12.57 -1.11
CA LYS A 100 -28.49 13.83 -0.45
C LYS A 100 -27.21 13.72 0.39
N GLU A 101 -26.88 12.54 0.90
CA GLU A 101 -25.78 12.32 1.85
C GLU A 101 -24.46 11.91 1.17
N ARG A 102 -24.43 11.73 -0.16
CA ARG A 102 -23.25 11.28 -0.90
C ARG A 102 -22.82 12.28 -1.97
N ARG A 103 -21.54 12.22 -2.31
CA ARG A 103 -20.96 12.91 -3.47
C ARG A 103 -19.83 12.06 -4.05
N TYR A 104 -19.40 12.41 -5.26
CA TYR A 104 -18.19 11.80 -5.81
C TYR A 104 -16.94 12.25 -5.04
N LEU A 105 -15.94 11.37 -5.05
CA LEU A 105 -14.62 11.57 -4.50
C LEU A 105 -13.96 12.82 -5.10
N THR A 106 -13.32 13.64 -4.26
CA THR A 106 -12.50 14.78 -4.73
C THR A 106 -11.02 14.54 -4.45
N VAL A 107 -10.17 15.41 -4.99
CA VAL A 107 -8.73 15.40 -4.71
C VAL A 107 -8.47 15.54 -3.20
N GLU A 108 -9.21 16.42 -2.53
CA GLU A 108 -9.08 16.66 -1.09
C GLU A 108 -9.39 15.40 -0.27
N ASP A 109 -10.33 14.55 -0.72
CA ASP A 109 -10.58 13.28 -0.06
C ASP A 109 -9.41 12.32 -0.22
N THR A 110 -8.86 12.18 -1.44
CA THR A 110 -7.70 11.30 -1.67
C THR A 110 -6.47 11.75 -0.91
N GLU A 111 -6.23 13.06 -0.81
CA GLU A 111 -5.16 13.64 0.02
C GLU A 111 -5.42 13.40 1.50
N ARG A 112 -6.67 13.55 1.98
CA ARG A 112 -7.03 13.19 3.35
C ARG A 112 -6.73 11.72 3.62
N PHE A 113 -7.16 10.81 2.75
CA PHE A 113 -6.91 9.38 2.91
C PHE A 113 -5.40 9.05 2.85
N HIS A 114 -4.64 9.70 1.96
CA HIS A 114 -3.18 9.59 1.93
C HIS A 114 -2.58 9.95 3.29
N ASN A 115 -2.92 11.13 3.80
CA ASN A 115 -2.38 11.63 5.06
C ASN A 115 -2.75 10.72 6.25
N GLU A 116 -3.99 10.22 6.30
CA GLU A 116 -4.41 9.23 7.29
C GLU A 116 -3.58 7.94 7.19
N HIS A 117 -3.39 7.41 5.98
CA HIS A 117 -2.62 6.19 5.74
C HIS A 117 -1.13 6.36 6.08
N VAL A 118 -0.51 7.49 5.68
CA VAL A 118 0.89 7.79 6.01
C VAL A 118 1.06 7.99 7.51
N THR A 119 0.16 8.73 8.16
CA THR A 119 0.20 8.92 9.62
C THR A 119 0.12 7.58 10.35
N TRP A 120 -0.81 6.71 9.93
CA TRP A 120 -0.90 5.37 10.48
C TRP A 120 0.39 4.56 10.26
N LEU A 121 0.94 4.55 9.04
CA LEU A 121 2.16 3.81 8.73
C LEU A 121 3.38 4.31 9.52
N MET A 122 3.51 5.62 9.70
CA MET A 122 4.55 6.22 10.53
C MET A 122 4.43 5.79 12.00
N ASN A 123 3.21 5.74 12.54
CA ASN A 123 3.00 5.23 13.90
C ASN A 123 3.40 3.75 14.03
N GLU A 124 3.13 2.92 13.03
CA GLU A 124 3.57 1.51 13.01
C GLU A 124 5.10 1.38 12.97
N LEU A 125 5.77 2.25 12.21
CA LEU A 125 7.24 2.32 12.16
C LEU A 125 7.83 2.74 13.50
N ASP A 126 7.31 3.80 14.12
CA ASP A 126 7.78 4.31 15.41
C ASP A 126 7.59 3.26 16.52
N GLN A 127 6.45 2.56 16.51
CA GLN A 127 6.21 1.46 17.43
C GLN A 127 7.23 0.34 17.23
N LEU A 128 7.47 -0.08 15.98
CA LEU A 128 8.39 -1.16 15.67
C LEU A 128 9.84 -0.81 16.04
N GLN A 129 10.27 0.41 15.74
CA GLN A 129 11.58 0.92 16.15
C GLN A 129 11.72 0.92 17.68
N SER A 130 10.70 1.39 18.40
CA SER A 130 10.67 1.39 19.86
C SER A 130 10.72 -0.04 20.44
N GLU A 131 10.08 -1.01 19.80
CA GLU A 131 10.18 -2.43 20.16
C GLU A 131 11.58 -2.99 19.91
N ASN A 132 12.21 -2.62 18.79
CA ASN A 132 13.55 -3.09 18.42
C ASN A 132 14.65 -2.50 19.29
N LEU A 133 14.51 -1.25 19.75
CA LEU A 133 15.44 -0.64 20.72
C LEU A 133 15.50 -1.44 22.03
N LYS A 134 14.36 -1.98 22.48
CA LYS A 134 14.30 -2.86 23.67
C LYS A 134 15.00 -4.22 23.45
N ARG A 135 15.32 -4.56 22.20
CA ARG A 135 15.94 -5.81 21.77
C ARG A 135 17.32 -5.58 21.14
N GLN A 136 17.95 -4.43 21.41
CA GLN A 136 19.21 -4.04 20.78
C GLN A 136 20.35 -5.07 20.95
N ASP A 137 20.34 -5.82 22.05
CA ASP A 137 21.36 -6.83 22.35
C ASP A 137 21.14 -8.17 21.61
N ASP A 138 20.03 -8.31 20.90
CA ASP A 138 19.64 -9.54 20.21
C ASP A 138 19.07 -9.21 18.82
N GLU A 139 19.98 -8.99 17.86
CA GLU A 139 19.63 -8.68 16.46
C GLU A 139 18.70 -9.73 15.83
N GLU A 140 18.78 -11.00 16.25
CA GLU A 140 17.93 -12.08 15.75
C GLU A 140 16.47 -11.94 16.20
N LYS A 141 16.19 -11.11 17.21
CA LYS A 141 14.83 -10.80 17.68
C LYS A 141 14.30 -9.46 17.20
N GLN A 142 15.08 -8.69 16.44
CA GLN A 142 14.62 -7.44 15.86
C GLN A 142 13.60 -7.72 14.75
N LYS A 143 12.46 -7.04 14.83
CA LYS A 143 11.40 -7.16 13.85
C LYS A 143 11.65 -6.24 12.66
N GLN A 144 11.19 -6.66 11.50
CA GLN A 144 11.21 -5.92 10.25
C GLN A 144 9.79 -5.68 9.75
N LEU A 145 9.62 -4.65 8.93
CA LEU A 145 8.33 -4.29 8.35
C LEU A 145 8.31 -4.60 6.85
N MET A 146 7.30 -5.36 6.44
CA MET A 146 6.91 -5.53 5.06
C MET A 146 5.65 -4.71 4.80
N ILE A 147 5.66 -3.88 3.77
CA ILE A 147 4.56 -2.97 3.45
C ILE A 147 3.86 -3.45 2.17
N LEU A 148 2.53 -3.54 2.20
CA LEU A 148 1.68 -3.90 1.07
C LEU A 148 0.74 -2.72 0.73
N THR A 149 0.91 -2.12 -0.44
CA THR A 149 0.04 -1.03 -0.91
C THR A 149 -0.58 -1.31 -2.26
N HIS A 150 -1.60 -0.55 -2.63
CA HIS A 150 -2.07 -0.57 -4.02
C HIS A 150 -1.25 0.41 -4.87
N HIS A 151 -1.15 1.66 -4.45
CA HIS A 151 -0.36 2.65 -5.18
C HIS A 151 1.13 2.53 -4.87
N PRO A 152 2.00 2.81 -5.86
CA PRO A 152 3.44 2.80 -5.70
C PRO A 152 3.93 3.81 -4.63
N PRO A 153 4.95 3.46 -3.85
CA PRO A 153 5.62 4.41 -2.96
C PRO A 153 6.53 5.40 -3.69
N THR A 154 6.83 5.15 -4.97
CA THR A 154 7.81 5.92 -5.76
C THR A 154 7.47 5.89 -7.23
N ASP A 155 7.85 6.93 -7.97
CA ASP A 155 7.77 6.97 -9.43
C ASP A 155 8.91 6.19 -10.11
N TYR A 156 9.92 5.76 -9.36
CA TYR A 156 11.06 5.02 -9.89
C TYR A 156 10.75 3.53 -10.16
N PRO A 157 11.17 2.96 -11.31
CA PRO A 157 11.90 3.56 -12.45
C PRO A 157 10.97 4.10 -13.56
N SER A 158 9.66 4.17 -13.32
CA SER A 158 8.63 4.46 -14.32
C SER A 158 8.41 5.95 -14.61
N ALA A 159 9.41 6.81 -14.35
CA ALA A 159 9.31 8.28 -14.36
C ALA A 159 8.95 8.94 -15.71
N ASP A 160 8.77 8.19 -16.80
CA ASP A 160 8.65 8.73 -18.15
C ASP A 160 7.21 8.99 -18.64
N THR A 161 6.18 8.86 -17.79
CA THR A 161 4.80 9.19 -18.22
C THR A 161 4.09 10.10 -17.23
N ALA A 162 3.28 11.03 -17.75
CA ALA A 162 2.39 11.86 -16.93
C ALA A 162 1.46 11.00 -16.05
N SER A 163 1.10 9.81 -16.51
CA SER A 163 0.34 8.83 -15.72
C SER A 163 1.11 8.34 -14.47
N SER A 164 2.44 8.31 -14.50
CA SER A 164 3.25 7.90 -13.35
C SER A 164 3.21 8.95 -12.24
N LEU A 165 3.26 10.24 -12.60
CA LEU A 165 3.16 11.36 -11.66
C LEU A 165 1.80 11.42 -10.97
N LEU A 166 0.76 10.94 -11.64
CA LEU A 166 -0.60 10.83 -11.12
C LEU A 166 -0.84 9.52 -10.35
N SER A 167 0.20 8.86 -9.84
CA SER A 167 0.01 7.51 -9.30
C SER A 167 0.86 7.14 -8.09
N CYS A 168 1.86 7.93 -7.72
CA CYS A 168 2.84 7.60 -6.68
C CYS A 168 2.77 8.52 -5.45
N ASN A 169 3.47 8.13 -4.39
CA ASN A 169 3.37 8.74 -3.06
C ASN A 169 4.65 9.42 -2.55
N HIS A 170 5.77 9.34 -3.29
CA HIS A 170 7.07 9.91 -2.90
C HIS A 170 7.54 9.56 -1.47
N LEU A 171 7.44 8.28 -1.11
CA LEU A 171 7.79 7.73 0.21
C LEU A 171 9.16 7.02 0.22
N GLU A 172 10.07 7.40 -0.69
CA GLU A 172 11.40 6.77 -0.82
C GLU A 172 12.26 6.94 0.44
N HIS A 173 12.01 8.00 1.20
CA HIS A 173 12.67 8.26 2.47
C HIS A 173 12.39 7.18 3.54
N LEU A 174 11.37 6.33 3.32
CA LEU A 174 11.04 5.20 4.19
C LEU A 174 11.74 3.90 3.78
N PHE A 175 12.52 3.88 2.70
CA PHE A 175 13.26 2.69 2.24
C PHE A 175 14.51 2.42 3.07
N GLN A 176 14.33 2.36 4.39
CA GLN A 176 15.37 2.19 5.39
C GLN A 176 14.85 1.34 6.55
N TYR A 177 15.75 0.93 7.44
CA TYR A 177 15.39 0.14 8.61
C TYR A 177 14.24 0.79 9.41
N PRO A 178 13.20 0.03 9.83
CA PRO A 178 13.07 -1.43 9.77
C PRO A 178 12.35 -1.98 8.53
N VAL A 179 12.08 -1.17 7.50
CA VAL A 179 11.35 -1.61 6.29
C VAL A 179 12.23 -2.53 5.44
N CYS A 180 11.90 -3.82 5.35
CA CYS A 180 12.68 -4.78 4.55
C CYS A 180 12.10 -5.01 3.15
N ALA A 181 10.81 -4.75 2.96
CA ALA A 181 10.16 -4.89 1.67
C ALA A 181 8.94 -3.97 1.51
N TRP A 182 8.69 -3.53 0.28
CA TRP A 182 7.50 -2.81 -0.13
C TRP A 182 6.94 -3.40 -1.43
N PHE A 183 5.75 -4.00 -1.34
CA PHE A 183 5.03 -4.54 -2.47
C PHE A 183 3.86 -3.64 -2.85
N PHE A 184 3.71 -3.38 -4.15
CA PHE A 184 2.64 -2.52 -4.64
C PHE A 184 2.02 -3.01 -5.96
N GLY A 185 0.98 -2.31 -6.41
CA GLY A 185 0.27 -2.59 -7.65
C GLY A 185 0.08 -1.34 -8.50
N HIS A 186 -1.13 -1.17 -9.04
CA HIS A 186 -1.59 0.00 -9.82
C HIS A 186 -0.87 0.30 -11.16
N THR A 187 0.46 0.29 -11.22
CA THR A 187 1.30 0.75 -12.36
C THR A 187 1.13 -0.04 -13.67
N ARG A 188 0.45 -1.20 -13.63
CA ARG A 188 0.31 -2.16 -14.75
C ARG A 188 1.64 -2.75 -15.26
N HIS A 189 2.73 -2.59 -14.52
CA HIS A 189 4.04 -3.14 -14.85
C HIS A 189 4.57 -3.98 -13.68
N ASN A 190 5.31 -5.04 -14.01
CA ASN A 190 6.08 -5.81 -13.04
C ASN A 190 7.46 -5.20 -12.91
N ILE A 191 7.84 -4.89 -11.68
CA ILE A 191 9.16 -4.36 -11.36
C ILE A 191 9.68 -5.06 -10.11
N GLU A 192 10.99 -5.24 -10.03
CA GLU A 192 11.67 -5.73 -8.84
C GLU A 192 13.04 -5.07 -8.79
N TYR A 193 13.35 -4.41 -7.68
CA TYR A 193 14.67 -3.85 -7.41
C TYR A 193 14.94 -3.78 -5.91
N ILE A 194 16.20 -3.55 -5.57
CA ILE A 194 16.64 -3.41 -4.18
C ILE A 194 17.15 -1.98 -4.02
N VAL A 195 16.62 -1.28 -3.02
CA VAL A 195 17.13 0.03 -2.60
C VAL A 195 18.04 -0.19 -1.41
N GLN A 196 19.27 0.29 -1.52
CA GLN A 196 20.24 0.26 -0.44
C GLN A 196 20.25 1.63 0.26
N SER A 197 19.94 1.64 1.56
CA SER A 197 20.05 2.83 2.40
C SER A 197 21.23 2.70 3.35
N ALA A 198 21.88 3.82 3.65
CA ALA A 198 22.93 3.86 4.64
C ALA A 198 22.31 4.24 5.99
N SER A 199 22.54 3.46 7.06
CA SER A 199 22.03 3.82 8.38
C SER A 199 22.65 5.14 8.84
N ALA A 200 21.83 6.10 9.24
CA ALA A 200 22.23 7.45 9.64
C ALA A 200 22.81 7.51 11.07
N ASP A 201 23.45 6.45 11.55
CA ASP A 201 24.08 6.47 12.86
C ASP A 201 25.40 7.24 12.78
N THR A 202 25.27 8.57 12.86
CA THR A 202 26.36 9.54 12.74
C THR A 202 27.11 9.74 14.05
N THR A 203 26.72 9.05 15.12
CA THR A 203 27.20 9.33 16.48
C THR A 203 28.15 8.28 17.06
N SER A 204 28.34 7.14 16.42
CA SER A 204 29.30 6.14 16.86
C SER A 204 30.34 5.83 15.79
N SER A 205 31.57 5.55 16.21
CA SER A 205 32.66 5.05 15.36
C SER A 205 32.43 3.63 14.81
N THR A 206 31.19 3.14 14.90
CA THR A 206 30.77 1.82 14.45
C THR A 206 30.45 1.89 12.96
N LYS A 207 30.91 0.90 12.20
CA LYS A 207 30.70 0.82 10.74
C LYS A 207 29.24 1.10 10.39
N GLN A 208 29.03 2.03 9.45
CA GLN A 208 27.73 2.32 8.86
C GLN A 208 27.06 1.01 8.41
N LYS A 209 25.94 0.65 9.04
CA LYS A 209 25.19 -0.56 8.67
C LYS A 209 24.40 -0.23 7.42
N GLU A 210 24.71 -0.91 6.33
CA GLU A 210 23.93 -0.86 5.10
C GLU A 210 22.62 -1.63 5.31
N TRP A 211 21.54 -1.12 4.74
CA TRP A 211 20.22 -1.74 4.81
C TRP A 211 19.62 -1.87 3.42
N ASN A 212 18.97 -2.98 3.15
CA ASN A 212 18.37 -3.27 1.85
C ASN A 212 16.85 -3.37 1.99
N THR A 213 16.14 -2.60 1.17
CA THR A 213 14.68 -2.65 1.03
C THR A 213 14.34 -3.24 -0.34
N VAL A 214 13.61 -4.35 -0.36
CA VAL A 214 13.09 -4.94 -1.60
C VAL A 214 11.87 -4.17 -2.06
N ILE A 215 11.88 -3.67 -3.28
CA ILE A 215 10.73 -2.96 -3.87
C ILE A 215 10.23 -3.77 -5.05
N ALA A 216 8.95 -4.16 -5.04
CA ALA A 216 8.40 -4.91 -6.17
C ALA A 216 6.92 -4.64 -6.45
N SER A 217 6.56 -4.74 -7.72
CA SER A 217 5.18 -4.76 -8.21
C SER A 217 4.91 -6.09 -8.89
N ASN A 218 3.81 -6.74 -8.51
CA ASN A 218 3.38 -8.00 -9.11
C ASN A 218 1.94 -7.88 -9.61
N LYS A 219 1.78 -7.36 -10.83
CA LYS A 219 0.52 -7.27 -11.55
C LYS A 219 0.44 -8.36 -12.62
N GLN A 220 -0.71 -9.04 -12.69
CA GLN A 220 -1.02 -9.96 -13.79
C GLN A 220 -1.35 -9.25 -15.12
N GLY A 221 -1.58 -7.91 -15.09
CA GLY A 221 -2.01 -7.12 -16.25
C GLY A 221 -3.45 -7.44 -16.69
N HIS A 222 -3.94 -6.78 -17.73
CA HIS A 222 -5.12 -7.27 -18.46
C HIS A 222 -4.70 -8.49 -19.28
N LEU A 223 -5.45 -9.58 -19.23
CA LEU A 223 -5.26 -10.70 -20.15
C LEU A 223 -5.46 -10.17 -21.57
N HIS A 224 -4.36 -10.00 -22.31
CA HIS A 224 -4.46 -9.78 -23.74
C HIS A 224 -5.10 -11.03 -24.35
N PRO A 225 -6.18 -10.94 -25.16
CA PRO A 225 -6.92 -12.10 -25.65
C PRO A 225 -6.08 -13.15 -26.41
N LYS A 226 -4.88 -12.77 -26.85
CA LYS A 226 -3.92 -13.65 -27.56
C LYS A 226 -2.88 -14.34 -26.66
N ILE A 227 -2.81 -14.03 -25.36
CA ILE A 227 -1.78 -14.57 -24.44
C ILE A 227 -2.35 -15.71 -23.56
N THR A 228 -3.65 -15.97 -23.63
CA THR A 228 -4.34 -17.00 -22.81
C THR A 228 -3.93 -18.43 -23.13
N GLU A 229 -3.39 -18.73 -24.31
CA GLU A 229 -2.97 -20.10 -24.65
C GLU A 229 -1.68 -20.55 -23.96
N ASN A 230 -0.86 -19.61 -23.43
CA ASN A 230 0.40 -19.91 -22.74
C ASN A 230 0.46 -19.35 -21.31
N TYR A 231 -0.68 -18.90 -20.76
CA TYR A 231 -0.72 -18.33 -19.41
C TYR A 231 -0.66 -19.43 -18.35
N ARG A 232 0.57 -19.82 -18.06
CA ARG A 232 0.92 -20.76 -17.00
C ARG A 232 0.77 -20.08 -15.63
N THR A 233 0.04 -20.72 -14.71
CA THR A 233 -0.17 -20.38 -13.28
C THR A 233 1.12 -20.12 -12.49
N ASP A 234 2.27 -20.40 -13.11
CA ASP A 234 3.61 -20.45 -12.55
C ASP A 234 4.15 -19.08 -12.14
N LYS A 235 3.71 -17.95 -12.74
CA LYS A 235 4.34 -16.63 -12.48
C LYS A 235 4.12 -16.10 -11.06
N ALA A 236 2.93 -16.35 -10.48
CA ALA A 236 2.64 -15.95 -9.10
C ALA A 236 3.45 -16.80 -8.09
N LEU A 237 3.60 -18.10 -8.38
CA LEU A 237 4.40 -19.02 -7.57
C LEU A 237 5.90 -18.75 -7.70
N HIS A 238 6.40 -18.44 -8.90
CA HIS A 238 7.80 -18.07 -9.13
C HIS A 238 8.19 -16.79 -8.38
N PHE A 239 7.30 -15.79 -8.33
CA PHE A 239 7.54 -14.58 -7.55
C PHE A 239 7.69 -14.90 -6.05
N LEU A 240 6.80 -15.72 -5.49
CA LEU A 240 6.90 -16.17 -4.09
C LEU A 240 8.19 -16.97 -3.81
N CYS A 241 8.56 -17.91 -4.69
CA CYS A 241 9.78 -18.70 -4.52
C CYS A 241 11.06 -17.85 -4.61
N ASN A 242 11.12 -16.93 -5.58
CA ASN A 242 12.25 -16.02 -5.73
C ASN A 242 12.31 -15.02 -4.58
N LEU A 243 11.16 -14.49 -4.16
CA LEU A 243 11.08 -13.57 -3.03
C LEU A 243 11.53 -14.24 -1.73
N LEU A 244 11.06 -15.44 -1.42
CA LEU A 244 11.51 -16.19 -0.25
C LEU A 244 13.02 -16.49 -0.34
N THR A 245 13.54 -16.78 -1.53
CA THR A 245 14.98 -16.98 -1.74
C THR A 245 15.79 -15.69 -1.56
N THR A 246 15.27 -14.56 -2.02
CA THR A 246 15.90 -13.24 -1.88
C THR A 246 15.85 -12.77 -0.43
N LEU A 247 14.70 -12.87 0.23
CA LEU A 247 14.57 -12.61 1.67
C LEU A 247 15.48 -13.52 2.49
N ALA A 248 15.56 -14.82 2.16
CA ALA A 248 16.47 -15.75 2.83
C ALA A 248 17.96 -15.39 2.66
N LYS A 249 18.34 -14.71 1.57
CA LYS A 249 19.70 -14.21 1.33
C LYS A 249 19.98 -12.86 2.02
N LEU A 250 18.95 -12.04 2.18
CA LEU A 250 19.03 -10.71 2.79
C LEU A 250 18.92 -10.74 4.32
N LEU A 251 18.27 -11.76 4.88
CA LEU A 251 18.26 -12.00 6.32
C LEU A 251 19.62 -12.57 6.76
N PRO A 252 20.22 -12.05 7.85
CA PRO A 252 21.50 -12.52 8.36
C PRO A 252 21.43 -14.04 8.57
N THR A 253 22.29 -14.75 7.85
CA THR A 253 22.24 -16.19 7.68
C THR A 253 22.54 -16.91 8.99
N LYS A 254 21.56 -17.63 9.53
CA LYS A 254 21.77 -18.91 10.23
C LYS A 254 20.47 -19.73 10.28
N ARG A 255 20.41 -20.73 9.39
CA ARG A 255 19.48 -21.88 9.35
C ARG A 255 18.00 -21.58 9.08
N LEU A 256 17.67 -21.32 7.82
CA LEU A 256 16.41 -21.81 7.27
C LEU A 256 16.61 -23.28 6.88
N THR A 257 16.11 -24.21 7.71
CA THR A 257 15.92 -25.61 7.29
C THR A 257 14.89 -25.65 6.16
N PRO A 258 15.17 -26.36 5.05
CA PRO A 258 14.25 -26.42 3.93
C PRO A 258 12.99 -27.18 4.35
N PHE A 259 11.85 -26.48 4.38
CA PHE A 259 10.54 -27.13 4.34
C PHE A 259 10.32 -27.60 2.90
N LEU A 260 10.32 -28.92 2.71
CA LEU A 260 9.73 -29.57 1.55
C LEU A 260 8.21 -29.43 1.68
N LEU A 261 7.60 -28.70 0.74
CA LEU A 261 6.18 -28.78 0.44
C LEU A 261 5.88 -30.05 -0.35
#